data_AF-A0A560WKS9-F1
#
_entry.id   AF-A0A560WKS9-F1
#
_cell.length_a   1.000
_cell.length_b   1.000
_cell.length_c   1.000
_cell.angle_alpha   90.00
_cell.angle_beta   90.00
_cell.angle_gamma   90.00
#
_symmetry.space_group_name_H-M   'P 1'
#
loop_
_entity.id
_entity.type
_entity.pdbx_description
1 polymer ?
#
loop_
_entity_poly.entity_id
_entity_poly.type
_entity_poly.pdbx_seq_one_letter_code
_entity_poly.pdbx_strand_id
1 'polypeptide(L)'
;MHRPGHKRQNWFVGVSLAPEPEAFADLNEADIDYQAMRASGPGGQHVNKTDSAVRAHHRPTGLVTTAQEQRSQHANRKLARLKLAIMLEQLRGQSQDETRRAQWQKNHRDLERGNPVRVYVGTRFELRRRGSG
;
A
#
# COMPACT_ATOMS: atom_id res chain seq x y z
N MET A 1 2.46 -36.27 -13.33
CA MET A 1 2.15 -37.04 -14.55
C MET A 1 3.32 -36.96 -15.50
N HIS A 2 3.94 -38.09 -15.83
CA HIS A 2 5.06 -38.18 -16.78
C HIS A 2 4.51 -38.76 -18.10
N ARG A 3 4.60 -38.02 -19.22
CA ARG A 3 4.19 -38.49 -20.54
C ARG A 3 5.42 -38.98 -21.33
N PRO A 4 5.45 -40.24 -21.80
CA PRO A 4 6.52 -40.73 -22.66
C PRO A 4 6.48 -40.00 -24.00
N GLY A 5 7.61 -39.43 -24.44
CA GLY A 5 7.75 -38.74 -25.74
C GLY A 5 7.98 -37.23 -25.68
N HIS A 6 7.84 -36.59 -24.51
CA HIS A 6 8.10 -35.16 -24.37
C HIS A 6 9.56 -34.88 -23.95
N LYS A 7 10.29 -34.01 -24.68
CA LYS A 7 11.62 -33.51 -24.29
C LYS A 7 11.57 -32.97 -22.86
N ARG A 8 12.60 -33.30 -22.05
CA ARG A 8 12.75 -32.85 -20.65
C ARG A 8 12.51 -31.34 -20.56
N GLN A 9 11.55 -30.94 -19.72
CA GLN A 9 11.33 -29.53 -19.40
C GLN A 9 12.04 -29.22 -18.09
N ASN A 10 12.97 -28.26 -18.11
CA ASN A 10 13.58 -27.73 -16.90
C ASN A 10 12.69 -26.58 -16.39
N TRP A 11 12.28 -26.67 -15.13
CA TRP A 11 11.50 -25.64 -14.45
C TRP A 11 12.43 -24.82 -13.56
N PHE A 12 12.27 -23.50 -13.57
CA PHE A 12 13.00 -22.57 -12.72
C PHE A 12 12.01 -21.90 -11.76
N VAL A 13 12.41 -21.75 -10.49
CA VAL A 13 11.60 -21.13 -9.43
C VAL A 13 12.45 -20.08 -8.74
N GLY A 14 11.94 -18.85 -8.65
CA GLY A 14 12.54 -17.77 -7.87
C GLY A 14 11.89 -17.70 -6.48
N VAL A 15 12.67 -17.42 -5.44
CA VAL A 15 12.18 -17.22 -4.06
C VAL A 15 12.76 -15.91 -3.54
N SER A 16 11.91 -15.06 -2.99
CA SER A 16 12.30 -13.78 -2.38
C SER A 16 11.52 -13.54 -1.09
N LEU A 17 12.16 -12.93 -0.10
CA LEU A 17 11.50 -12.47 1.12
C LEU A 17 10.76 -11.17 0.84
N ALA A 18 9.46 -11.12 1.14
CA ALA A 18 8.70 -9.87 1.12
C ALA A 18 8.75 -9.24 2.52
N PRO A 19 8.90 -7.90 2.63
CA PRO A 19 8.78 -7.22 3.92
C PRO A 19 7.36 -7.37 4.48
N GLU A 20 7.23 -7.42 5.81
CA GLU A 20 5.92 -7.43 6.48
C GLU A 20 5.23 -6.07 6.32
N PRO A 21 3.90 -6.04 6.13
CA PRO A 21 3.16 -4.79 6.09
C PRO A 21 3.18 -4.14 7.48
N GLU A 22 3.70 -2.91 7.56
CA GLU A 22 3.68 -2.12 8.78
C GLU A 22 2.23 -1.84 9.21
N ALA A 23 1.94 -2.07 10.49
CA ALA A 23 0.65 -1.74 11.08
C ALA A 23 0.38 -0.23 10.98
N PHE A 24 -0.91 0.13 10.95
CA PHE A 24 -1.48 1.46 10.72
C PHE A 24 -0.66 2.66 11.21
N ALA A 25 -0.73 3.76 10.47
CA ALA A 25 -0.15 5.03 10.86
C ALA A 25 -0.83 5.50 12.16
N ASP A 26 -0.07 5.68 13.22
CA ASP A 26 -0.50 6.54 14.32
C ASP A 26 -0.66 7.95 13.75
N LEU A 27 -1.91 8.34 13.48
CA LEU A 27 -2.28 9.69 13.05
C LEU A 27 -2.28 10.59 14.28
N ASN A 28 -1.12 11.19 14.55
CA ASN A 28 -0.95 12.12 15.65
C ASN A 28 -1.73 13.41 15.38
N GLU A 29 -2.47 13.90 16.38
CA GLU A 29 -3.21 15.16 16.24
C GLU A 29 -2.28 16.37 16.11
N ALA A 30 -1.07 16.29 16.66
CA ALA A 30 -0.08 17.35 16.55
C ALA A 30 0.35 17.62 15.10
N ASP A 31 0.18 16.66 14.18
CA ASP A 31 0.60 16.78 12.79
C ASP A 31 -0.48 17.36 11.88
N ILE A 32 -1.66 17.66 12.43
CA ILE A 32 -2.84 18.09 11.67
C ILE A 32 -3.18 19.55 11.99
N ASP A 33 -3.07 20.41 10.99
CA ASP A 33 -3.57 21.77 11.06
C ASP A 33 -5.06 21.79 10.70
N TYR A 34 -5.89 22.30 11.60
CA TYR A 34 -7.32 22.45 11.38
C TYR A 34 -7.66 23.93 11.12
N GLN A 35 -8.32 24.20 10.00
CA GLN A 35 -8.83 25.52 9.66
C GLN A 35 -10.36 25.48 9.56
N ALA A 36 -11.03 26.34 10.33
CA ALA A 36 -12.47 26.54 10.23
C ALA A 36 -12.78 27.45 9.03
N MET A 37 -13.85 27.14 8.30
CA MET A 37 -14.30 27.91 7.15
C MET A 37 -15.82 27.93 7.08
N ARG A 38 -16.37 28.88 6.31
CA ARG A 38 -17.79 28.89 6.00
C ARG A 38 -18.14 27.71 5.10
N ALA A 39 -19.21 27.01 5.43
CA ALA A 39 -19.77 26.00 4.55
C ALA A 39 -20.23 26.66 3.24
N SER A 40 -19.96 26.01 2.11
CA SER A 40 -20.28 26.53 0.78
C SER A 40 -21.40 25.69 0.18
N GLY A 41 -22.57 26.28 -0.08
CA GLY A 41 -23.66 25.58 -0.75
C GLY A 41 -24.98 26.34 -0.74
N PRO A 42 -25.99 25.89 -1.51
CA PRO A 42 -27.32 26.51 -1.61
C PRO A 42 -28.18 26.26 -0.36
N GLY A 43 -27.60 26.39 0.83
CA GLY A 43 -28.29 26.24 2.11
C GLY A 43 -28.84 27.58 2.59
N GLY A 44 -30.04 27.55 3.20
CA GLY A 44 -30.70 28.73 3.77
C GLY A 44 -29.88 29.44 4.84
N GLN A 45 -30.47 30.44 5.50
CA GLN A 45 -29.81 31.38 6.44
C GLN A 45 -28.85 30.71 7.47
N HIS A 46 -29.12 29.47 7.87
CA HIS A 46 -28.28 28.71 8.81
C HIS A 46 -26.92 28.26 8.24
N VAL A 47 -26.81 27.99 6.94
CA VAL A 47 -25.56 27.54 6.29
C VAL A 47 -24.60 28.72 6.08
N ASN A 48 -25.13 29.92 5.84
CA ASN A 48 -24.32 31.10 5.56
C ASN A 48 -23.77 31.80 6.82
N LYS A 49 -24.33 31.55 8.00
CA LYS A 49 -23.98 32.28 9.24
C LYS A 49 -22.89 31.62 10.09
N THR A 50 -22.71 30.30 9.98
CA THR A 50 -21.84 29.54 10.90
C THR A 50 -20.63 28.97 10.19
N ASP A 51 -19.44 29.15 10.78
CA ASP A 51 -18.18 28.56 10.32
C ASP A 51 -18.08 27.08 10.71
N SER A 52 -19.02 26.27 10.20
CA SER A 52 -19.11 24.85 10.55
C SER A 52 -18.16 23.97 9.72
N ALA A 53 -17.72 24.40 8.55
CA ALA A 53 -16.84 23.60 7.70
C ALA A 53 -15.40 23.60 8.26
N VAL A 54 -14.72 22.46 8.13
CA VAL A 54 -13.35 22.27 8.63
C VAL A 54 -12.48 21.70 7.52
N ARG A 55 -11.34 22.34 7.30
CA ARG A 55 -10.22 21.83 6.51
C ARG A 55 -9.17 21.25 7.45
N ALA A 56 -8.69 20.04 7.17
CA ALA A 56 -7.60 19.39 7.89
C ALA A 56 -6.42 19.21 6.94
N HIS A 57 -5.24 19.67 7.33
CA HIS A 57 -4.00 19.54 6.57
C HIS A 57 -2.99 18.73 7.39
N HIS A 58 -2.53 17.61 6.85
CA HIS A 58 -1.50 16.80 7.48
C HIS A 58 -0.12 17.24 7.01
N ARG A 59 0.60 17.96 7.88
CA ARG A 59 1.88 18.61 7.55
C ARG A 59 2.93 17.64 6.99
N PRO A 60 3.11 16.41 7.53
CA PRO A 60 4.14 15.51 7.05
C PRO A 60 3.93 14.99 5.63
N THR A 61 2.68 14.79 5.19
CA THR A 61 2.38 14.23 3.85
C THR A 61 1.83 15.26 2.88
N GLY A 62 1.50 16.47 3.33
CA GLY A 62 0.85 17.50 2.52
C GLY A 62 -0.60 17.19 2.12
N LEU A 63 -1.20 16.11 2.67
CA LEU A 63 -2.58 15.75 2.37
C LEU A 63 -3.55 16.74 3.01
N VAL A 64 -4.56 17.17 2.24
CA VAL A 64 -5.59 18.09 2.70
C VAL A 64 -6.96 17.46 2.51
N THR A 65 -7.80 17.50 3.54
CA THR A 65 -9.20 17.08 3.47
C THR A 65 -10.13 18.18 3.97
N THR A 66 -11.37 18.18 3.50
CA THR A 66 -12.41 19.10 3.96
C THR A 66 -13.67 18.34 4.35
N ALA A 67 -14.34 18.82 5.38
CA ALA A 67 -15.63 18.31 5.84
C ALA A 67 -16.58 19.49 6.15
N GLN A 68 -17.79 19.42 5.63
CA GLN A 68 -18.86 20.41 5.82
C GLN A 68 -20.26 19.77 5.92
N GLU A 69 -20.33 18.44 5.99
CA GLU A 69 -21.55 17.64 5.94
C GLU A 69 -22.40 17.79 7.21
N GLN A 70 -21.77 18.10 8.33
CA GLN A 70 -22.42 18.23 9.62
C GLN A 70 -22.70 19.68 9.98
N ARG A 71 -23.71 19.89 10.83
CA ARG A 71 -24.09 21.24 11.32
C ARG A 71 -23.07 21.84 12.28
N SER A 72 -22.25 21.01 12.95
CA SER A 72 -21.28 21.46 13.95
C SER A 72 -19.83 21.29 13.47
N GLN A 73 -19.00 22.28 13.81
CA GLN A 73 -17.56 22.28 13.51
C GLN A 73 -16.85 21.07 14.10
N HIS A 74 -17.17 20.68 15.34
CA HIS A 74 -16.53 19.54 16.00
C HIS A 74 -16.81 18.22 15.28
N ALA A 75 -18.04 18.01 14.79
CA ALA A 75 -18.38 16.83 14.01
C ALA A 75 -17.66 16.82 12.67
N ASN A 76 -17.56 17.98 12.00
CA ASN A 76 -16.78 18.12 10.77
C ASN A 76 -15.28 17.91 11.00
N ARG A 77 -14.72 18.33 12.15
CA ARG A 77 -13.31 18.05 12.50
C ARG A 77 -13.04 16.55 12.60
N LYS A 78 -13.92 15.79 13.27
CA LYS A 78 -13.83 14.33 13.35
C LYS A 78 -13.91 13.67 11.97
N LEU A 79 -14.84 14.14 11.13
CA LEU A 79 -14.99 13.62 9.78
C LEU A 79 -13.77 13.92 8.90
N ALA A 80 -13.23 15.14 8.97
CA ALA A 80 -12.02 15.53 8.23
C ALA A 80 -10.82 14.65 8.63
N ARG A 81 -10.65 14.37 9.93
CA ARG A 81 -9.62 13.45 10.44
C ARG A 81 -9.80 12.03 9.89
N LEU A 82 -11.02 11.52 9.89
CA LEU A 82 -11.33 10.18 9.36
C LEU A 82 -11.04 10.07 7.85
N LYS A 83 -11.42 11.08 7.07
CA LYS A 83 -11.08 11.16 5.63
C LYS A 83 -9.57 11.17 5.41
N LEU A 84 -8.84 11.90 6.26
CA LEU A 84 -7.39 12.01 6.18
C LEU A 84 -6.70 10.67 6.50
N ALA A 85 -7.22 9.93 7.48
CA ALA A 85 -6.76 8.57 7.79
C ALA A 85 -6.95 7.61 6.61
N ILE A 86 -8.11 7.65 5.96
CA ILE A 86 -8.39 6.82 4.78
C ILE A 86 -7.43 7.15 3.64
N MET A 87 -7.17 8.44 3.37
CA MET A 87 -6.24 8.85 2.31
C MET A 87 -4.79 8.44 2.62
N LEU A 88 -4.35 8.52 3.87
CA LEU A 88 -3.02 8.06 4.29
C LEU A 88 -2.86 6.56 4.09
N GLU A 89 -3.89 5.78 4.42
CA GLU A 89 -3.88 4.33 4.22
C GLU A 89 -3.81 3.98 2.73
N GLN A 90 -4.59 4.67 1.90
CA GLN A 90 -4.54 4.50 0.44
C GLN A 90 -3.16 4.83 -0.13
N LEU A 91 -2.53 5.93 0.33
CA LEU A 91 -1.19 6.32 -0.11
C LEU A 91 -0.14 5.27 0.26
N ARG A 92 -0.22 4.71 1.48
CA ARG A 92 0.64 3.62 1.92
C ARG A 92 0.43 2.37 1.08
N GLY A 93 -0.81 1.96 0.86
CA GLY A 93 -1.15 0.82 0.02
C GLY A 93 -0.58 0.94 -1.39
N GLN A 94 -0.69 2.13 -2.00
CA GLN A 94 -0.08 2.40 -3.32
C GLN A 94 1.45 2.25 -3.31
N SER A 95 2.13 2.81 -2.31
CA SER A 95 3.60 2.67 -2.20
C SER A 95 4.05 1.22 -2.00
N GLN A 96 3.29 0.44 -1.22
CA GLN A 96 3.59 -0.98 -0.99
C GLN A 96 3.36 -1.80 -2.25
N ASP A 97 2.28 -1.54 -2.98
CA ASP A 97 1.98 -2.23 -4.23
C ASP A 97 2.99 -1.89 -5.33
N GLU A 98 3.42 -0.63 -5.43
CA GLU A 98 4.49 -0.23 -6.35
C GLU A 98 5.81 -0.90 -5.99
N THR A 99 6.18 -0.91 -4.70
CA THR A 99 7.39 -1.59 -4.22
C THR A 99 7.34 -3.08 -4.50
N ARG A 100 6.20 -3.74 -4.23
CA ARG A 100 5.97 -5.15 -4.51
C ARG A 100 6.07 -5.45 -6.00
N ARG A 101 5.48 -4.61 -6.85
CA ARG A 101 5.58 -4.73 -8.31
C ARG A 101 7.00 -4.55 -8.80
N ALA A 102 7.73 -3.58 -8.27
CA ALA A 102 9.13 -3.33 -8.61
C ALA A 102 10.03 -4.52 -8.20
N GLN A 103 9.84 -5.04 -6.98
CA GLN A 103 10.53 -6.25 -6.52
C GLN A 103 10.20 -7.47 -7.39
N TRP A 104 8.92 -7.67 -7.74
CA TRP A 104 8.51 -8.75 -8.62
C TRP A 104 9.14 -8.62 -10.01
N GLN A 105 9.14 -7.43 -10.61
CA GLN A 105 9.80 -7.17 -11.90
C GLN A 105 11.31 -7.41 -11.83
N LYS A 106 11.98 -6.98 -10.76
CA LYS A 106 13.41 -7.20 -10.55
C LYS A 106 13.72 -8.70 -10.44
N ASN A 107 13.03 -9.42 -9.57
CA ASN A 107 13.21 -10.87 -9.39
C ASN A 107 12.87 -11.65 -10.66
N HIS A 108 11.90 -11.19 -11.44
CA HIS A 108 11.55 -11.80 -12.72
C HIS A 108 12.61 -11.55 -13.80
N ARG A 109 13.27 -10.40 -13.79
CA ARG A 109 14.38 -10.07 -14.70
C ARG A 109 15.68 -10.76 -14.34
N ASP A 110 15.94 -10.96 -13.04
CA ASP A 110 17.15 -11.62 -12.51
C ASP A 110 17.10 -13.16 -12.63
N LEU A 111 15.98 -13.73 -13.08
CA LEU A 111 15.84 -15.15 -13.42
C LEU A 111 16.63 -15.49 -14.70
N GLU A 112 17.96 -15.44 -14.62
CA GLU A 112 18.84 -15.92 -15.68
C GLU A 112 18.68 -17.44 -15.85
N ARG A 113 18.06 -17.84 -16.97
CA ARG A 113 17.95 -19.24 -17.38
C ARG A 113 19.35 -19.81 -17.64
N GLY A 114 19.94 -20.44 -16.63
CA GLY A 114 21.26 -21.08 -16.76
C GLY A 114 22.12 -21.08 -15.51
N ASN A 115 21.81 -20.26 -14.50
CA ASN A 115 22.58 -20.19 -13.25
C ASN A 115 21.76 -20.64 -12.01
N PRO A 116 21.34 -21.92 -11.93
CA PRO A 116 20.57 -22.39 -10.80
C PRO A 116 21.44 -22.48 -9.53
N VAL A 117 21.01 -21.79 -8.47
CA VAL A 117 21.64 -21.87 -7.13
C VAL A 117 21.46 -23.26 -6.50
N ARG A 118 20.31 -23.89 -6.72
CA ARG A 118 19.99 -25.25 -6.28
C ARG A 118 19.32 -26.02 -7.40
N VAL A 119 19.70 -27.28 -7.57
CA VAL A 119 19.11 -28.19 -8.55
C VAL A 119 18.60 -29.42 -7.82
N TYR A 120 17.32 -29.72 -8.00
CA TYR A 120 16.68 -30.92 -7.47
C TYR A 120 16.41 -31.90 -8.61
N VAL A 121 16.64 -33.19 -8.38
CA VAL A 121 16.52 -34.23 -9.42
C VAL A 121 15.65 -35.40 -8.95
N GLY A 122 15.11 -36.15 -9.92
CA GLY A 122 14.27 -37.31 -9.66
C GLY A 122 12.85 -36.95 -9.20
N THR A 123 12.03 -37.99 -8.99
CA THR A 123 10.63 -37.84 -8.56
C THR A 123 10.49 -37.45 -7.08
N ARG A 124 11.56 -37.65 -6.29
CA ARG A 124 11.62 -37.31 -4.86
C ARG A 124 12.22 -35.94 -4.57
N PHE A 125 12.57 -35.15 -5.61
CA PHE A 125 13.19 -33.83 -5.48
C PHE A 125 14.42 -33.85 -4.55
N GLU A 126 15.40 -34.69 -4.86
CA GLU A 126 16.64 -34.78 -4.07
C GLU A 126 17.63 -33.69 -4.50
N LEU A 127 18.23 -32.99 -3.53
CA LEU A 127 19.17 -31.90 -3.81
C LEU A 127 20.46 -32.45 -4.43
N ARG A 128 20.79 -32.00 -5.65
CA ARG A 128 22.05 -32.32 -6.34
C ARG A 128 23.20 -31.59 -5.65
N ARG A 129 23.90 -32.26 -4.73
CA ARG A 129 25.14 -31.76 -4.13
C ARG A 129 26.21 -31.67 -5.23
N ARG A 130 26.86 -30.51 -5.41
CA ARG A 130 28.09 -30.44 -6.22
C ARG A 130 29.14 -31.23 -5.45
N GLY A 131 29.78 -32.21 -6.12
CA GLY A 131 30.80 -33.05 -5.49
C GLY A 131 31.91 -32.19 -4.90
N SER A 132 32.19 -32.40 -3.61
CA SER A 132 33.45 -32.04 -2.98
C SER A 132 34.53 -32.86 -3.67
N GLY A 133 35.39 -32.20 -4.44
CA GLY A 133 36.69 -32.75 -4.83
C GLY A 133 37.66 -32.55 -3.68
#